data_AF-A0A5T1MDB0-F1
#
_entry.id   AF-A0A5T1MDB0-F1
#
_cell.length_a   1.000
_cell.length_b   1.000
_cell.length_c   1.000
_cell.angle_alpha   90.00
_cell.angle_beta   90.00
_cell.angle_gamma   90.00
#
_symmetry.space_group_name_H-M   'P 1'
#
loop_
_entity.id
_entity.type
_entity.pdbx_description
1 polymer ?
#
loop_
_entity_poly.entity_id
_entity_poly.type
_entity_poly.pdbx_seq_one_letter_code
_entity_poly.pdbx_strand_id
1 'polypeptide(L)'
;MANIEQGIKDKEQELEEIKKQIEEALNNNDELKQKNEELKEIKNQIDEALSQEPPADTSELEERKEELENQIAELEQEIAGELINKKEEIEKELEEANQNLEDKNNELEQNEKDKKLITQKVLDITIKTLEALIDTKVSLNGDEEINGNKTFANPILVKVDPTNDNHLTNKIYVDTTLNTKANLNGDNIFNGTNTFNQALTSPTNPTNDNHLTRKWYVDYGGGIKNLGTTGSINLDLRQAQHFILTANAGTSIGIANFGGVGKSGTITINNCQNVVAFNAPFKFRIAQSGFSGTETFAYFCIASNNVRLVRT
;
A
#
# COMPACT_ATOMS: atom_id res chain seq x y z
N MET A 1 -37.89 6.92 38.27
CA MET A 1 -39.20 7.60 38.14
C MET A 1 -40.12 7.20 39.28
N ALA A 2 -40.47 5.91 39.45
CA ALA A 2 -41.38 5.45 40.52
C ALA A 2 -41.03 5.90 41.96
N ASN A 3 -39.75 5.95 42.35
CA ASN A 3 -39.35 6.40 43.70
C ASN A 3 -39.45 7.92 43.92
N ILE A 4 -39.25 8.73 42.88
CA ILE A 4 -39.36 10.19 42.98
C ILE A 4 -40.83 10.59 43.05
N GLU A 5 -41.66 9.91 42.27
CA GLU A 5 -43.10 10.13 42.23
C GLU A 5 -43.78 9.74 43.55
N GLN A 6 -43.27 8.70 44.22
CA GLN A 6 -43.71 8.34 45.58
C GLN A 6 -43.23 9.36 46.62
N GLY A 7 -41.97 9.79 46.59
CA GLY A 7 -41.46 10.79 47.54
C GLY A 7 -42.12 12.17 47.41
N ILE A 8 -42.55 12.56 46.21
CA ILE A 8 -43.35 13.78 46.01
C ILE A 8 -44.72 13.61 46.66
N LYS A 9 -45.39 12.47 46.47
CA LYS A 9 -46.68 12.19 47.12
C LYS A 9 -46.59 12.22 48.64
N ASP A 10 -45.53 11.65 49.19
CA ASP A 10 -45.33 11.60 50.64
C ASP A 10 -45.14 13.04 51.20
N LYS A 11 -44.35 13.88 50.52
CA LYS A 11 -44.19 15.31 50.87
C LYS A 11 -45.45 16.14 50.65
N GLU A 12 -46.25 15.84 49.63
CA GLU A 12 -47.55 16.47 49.42
C GLU A 12 -48.54 16.14 50.55
N GLN A 13 -48.47 14.91 51.09
CA GLN A 13 -49.27 14.51 52.26
C GLN A 13 -48.82 15.21 53.54
N GLU A 14 -47.52 15.28 53.81
CA GLU A 14 -46.96 16.01 54.96
C GLU A 14 -47.35 17.50 54.92
N LEU A 15 -47.25 18.14 53.74
CA LEU A 15 -47.66 19.52 53.56
C LEU A 15 -49.15 19.74 53.85
N GLU A 16 -50.00 18.79 53.47
CA GLU A 16 -51.45 18.89 53.72
C GLU A 16 -51.79 18.77 55.21
N GLU A 17 -51.07 17.92 55.94
CA GLU A 17 -51.22 17.79 57.39
C GLU A 17 -50.79 19.08 58.12
N ILE A 18 -49.66 19.68 57.72
CA ILE A 18 -49.19 20.96 58.28
C ILE A 18 -50.23 22.07 58.05
N LYS A 19 -50.83 22.16 56.85
CA LYS A 19 -51.88 23.16 56.56
C LYS A 19 -53.09 22.99 57.48
N LYS A 20 -53.55 21.76 57.67
CA LYS A 20 -54.71 21.45 58.51
C LYS A 20 -54.46 21.89 59.95
N GLN A 21 -53.28 21.59 60.49
CA GLN A 21 -52.93 22.03 61.84
C GLN A 21 -52.82 23.56 61.94
N ILE A 22 -52.31 24.26 60.91
CA ILE A 22 -52.29 25.75 60.88
C ILE A 22 -53.71 26.32 60.94
N GLU A 23 -54.65 25.69 60.22
CA GLU A 23 -56.06 26.09 60.23
C GLU A 23 -56.70 25.93 61.62
N GLU A 24 -56.38 24.86 62.34
CA GLU A 24 -56.80 24.64 63.75
C GLU A 24 -56.25 25.73 64.68
N ALA A 25 -54.97 26.09 64.57
CA ALA A 25 -54.37 27.17 65.37
C ALA A 25 -54.98 28.55 65.07
N LEU A 26 -55.33 28.81 63.80
CA LEU A 26 -56.02 30.04 63.41
C LEU A 26 -57.42 30.12 64.04
N ASN A 27 -58.15 29.00 64.06
CA ASN A 27 -59.46 28.92 64.69
C ASN A 27 -59.39 29.15 66.21
N ASN A 28 -58.42 28.52 66.89
CA ASN A 28 -58.20 28.73 68.34
C ASN A 28 -57.86 30.20 68.65
N ASN A 29 -57.07 30.86 67.80
CA ASN A 29 -56.76 32.29 67.95
C ASN A 29 -57.97 33.21 67.73
N ASP A 30 -58.89 32.85 66.83
CA ASP A 30 -60.13 33.60 66.65
C ASP A 30 -61.09 33.41 67.83
N GLU A 31 -61.16 32.21 68.42
CA GLU A 31 -61.88 31.97 69.68
C GLU A 31 -61.28 32.77 70.85
N LEU A 32 -59.95 32.83 70.95
CA LEU A 32 -59.25 33.63 71.94
C LEU A 32 -59.59 35.13 71.81
N LYS A 33 -59.68 35.67 70.59
CA LYS A 33 -60.10 37.07 70.38
C LYS A 33 -61.53 37.30 70.86
N GLN A 34 -62.44 36.37 70.57
CA GLN A 34 -63.83 36.48 70.98
C GLN A 34 -63.95 36.48 72.52
N LYS A 35 -63.30 35.53 73.20
CA LYS A 35 -63.32 35.46 74.68
C LYS A 35 -62.68 36.69 75.34
N ASN A 36 -61.65 37.26 74.74
CA ASN A 36 -61.04 38.51 75.23
C ASN A 36 -61.98 39.72 75.13
N GLU A 37 -62.77 39.83 74.05
CA GLU A 37 -63.81 40.88 73.96
C GLU A 37 -64.96 40.61 74.95
N GLU A 38 -65.39 39.36 75.13
CA GLU A 38 -66.39 38.99 76.15
C GLU A 38 -65.91 39.32 77.57
N LEU A 39 -64.64 39.02 77.89
CA LEU A 39 -64.03 39.36 79.19
C LEU A 39 -64.02 40.86 79.44
N LYS A 40 -63.72 41.65 78.41
CA LYS A 40 -63.73 43.12 78.48
C LYS A 40 -65.15 43.66 78.68
N GLU A 41 -66.14 43.07 78.04
CA GLU A 41 -67.54 43.43 78.22
C GLU A 41 -68.04 43.10 79.63
N ILE A 42 -67.70 41.93 80.18
CA ILE A 42 -68.02 41.55 81.56
C ILE A 42 -67.33 42.49 82.57
N LYS A 43 -66.06 42.84 82.34
CA LYS A 43 -65.34 43.82 83.20
C LYS A 43 -66.06 45.17 83.23
N ASN A 44 -66.52 45.66 82.08
CA ASN A 44 -67.31 46.90 82.01
C ASN A 44 -68.65 46.78 82.76
N GLN A 45 -69.34 45.64 82.67
CA GLN A 45 -70.61 45.41 83.38
C GLN A 45 -70.41 45.34 84.90
N ILE A 46 -69.31 44.76 85.38
CA ILE A 46 -68.94 44.75 86.81
C ILE A 46 -68.69 46.18 87.29
N ASP A 47 -67.89 46.96 86.54
CA ASP A 47 -67.61 48.37 86.88
C ASP A 47 -68.89 49.22 86.93
N GLU A 48 -69.84 48.98 86.02
CA GLU A 48 -71.15 49.65 85.98
C GLU A 48 -72.05 49.23 87.16
N ALA A 49 -72.10 47.94 87.50
CA ALA A 49 -72.87 47.41 88.62
C ALA A 49 -72.38 47.90 89.99
N LEU A 50 -71.06 48.05 90.16
CA LEU A 50 -70.43 48.63 91.36
C LEU A 50 -70.65 50.13 91.49
N SER A 51 -70.94 50.83 90.40
CA SER A 51 -71.16 52.28 90.35
C SER A 51 -72.60 52.71 90.70
N GLN A 52 -73.53 51.77 90.90
CA GLN A 52 -74.92 52.05 91.30
C GLN A 52 -75.02 52.29 92.82
N GLU A 53 -75.97 53.12 93.29
CA GLU A 53 -76.25 53.32 94.72
C GLU A 53 -77.66 52.79 95.10
N PRO A 54 -77.76 51.74 95.93
CA PRO A 54 -76.67 50.92 96.47
C PRO A 54 -76.04 49.99 95.40
N PRO A 55 -74.78 49.55 95.58
CA PRO A 55 -74.09 48.67 94.63
C PRO A 55 -74.87 47.39 94.39
N ALA A 56 -74.97 46.97 93.13
CA ALA A 56 -75.58 45.69 92.78
C ALA A 56 -74.65 44.53 93.11
N ASP A 57 -75.22 43.34 93.36
CA ASP A 57 -74.45 42.12 93.59
C ASP A 57 -73.74 41.70 92.29
N THR A 58 -72.41 41.60 92.33
CA THR A 58 -71.57 41.23 91.19
C THR A 58 -71.04 39.80 91.27
N SER A 59 -71.47 39.01 92.26
CA SER A 59 -70.90 37.68 92.54
C SER A 59 -70.92 36.75 91.31
N GLU A 60 -72.03 36.72 90.57
CA GLU A 60 -72.16 35.90 89.34
C GLU A 60 -71.28 36.40 88.19
N LEU A 61 -71.11 37.72 88.06
CA LEU A 61 -70.25 38.32 87.02
C LEU A 61 -68.76 38.10 87.34
N GLU A 62 -68.37 38.14 88.61
CA GLU A 62 -67.00 37.88 89.04
C GLU A 62 -66.63 36.39 88.86
N GLU A 63 -67.57 35.47 89.14
CA GLU A 63 -67.40 34.04 88.86
C GLU A 63 -67.25 33.78 87.35
N ARG A 64 -68.06 34.44 86.52
CA ARG A 64 -67.96 34.33 85.05
C ARG A 64 -66.67 34.94 84.49
N LYS A 65 -66.17 36.03 85.09
CA LYS A 65 -64.88 36.64 84.76
C LYS A 65 -63.73 35.69 85.08
N GLU A 66 -63.72 35.08 86.26
CA GLU A 66 -62.69 34.10 86.65
C GLU A 66 -62.71 32.88 85.70
N GLU A 67 -63.90 32.42 85.31
CA GLU A 67 -64.06 31.35 84.32
C GLU A 67 -63.47 31.73 82.94
N LEU A 68 -63.76 32.94 82.44
CA LEU A 68 -63.20 33.43 81.18
C LEU A 68 -61.68 33.63 81.24
N GLU A 69 -61.16 34.16 82.35
CA GLU A 69 -59.71 34.33 82.55
C GLU A 69 -58.98 32.98 82.55
N ASN A 70 -59.56 31.95 83.16
CA ASN A 70 -59.03 30.59 83.10
C ASN A 70 -59.07 30.00 81.68
N GLN A 71 -60.19 30.16 80.96
CA GLN A 71 -60.32 29.68 79.58
C GLN A 71 -59.37 30.39 78.60
N ILE A 72 -59.13 31.69 78.80
CA ILE A 72 -58.16 32.46 78.02
C ILE A 72 -56.74 31.96 78.28
N ALA A 73 -56.37 31.73 79.54
CA ALA A 73 -55.05 31.21 79.89
C ALA A 73 -54.80 29.80 79.34
N GLU A 74 -55.83 28.94 79.33
CA GLU A 74 -55.76 27.61 78.72
C GLU A 74 -55.57 27.69 77.19
N LEU A 75 -56.35 28.53 76.50
CA LEU A 75 -56.22 28.75 75.05
C LEU A 75 -54.86 29.36 74.67
N GLU A 76 -54.34 30.31 75.46
CA GLU A 76 -53.01 30.90 75.22
C GLU A 76 -51.89 29.86 75.36
N GLN A 77 -51.99 28.96 76.34
CA GLN A 77 -51.05 27.85 76.50
C GLN A 77 -51.12 26.86 75.34
N GLU A 78 -52.34 26.50 74.91
CA GLU A 78 -52.57 25.57 73.81
C GLU A 78 -52.01 26.11 72.48
N ILE A 79 -52.33 27.36 72.13
CA ILE A 79 -51.82 28.04 70.94
C ILE A 79 -50.29 28.14 70.96
N ALA A 80 -49.69 28.49 72.10
CA ALA A 80 -48.24 28.58 72.22
C ALA A 80 -47.56 27.22 72.03
N GLY A 81 -48.11 26.15 72.61
CA GLY A 81 -47.62 24.79 72.44
C GLY A 81 -47.70 24.31 70.99
N GLU A 82 -48.84 24.51 70.33
CA GLU A 82 -49.04 24.16 68.92
C GLU A 82 -48.05 24.88 67.99
N LEU A 83 -47.82 26.18 68.21
CA LEU A 83 -46.90 26.97 67.39
C LEU A 83 -45.45 26.54 67.58
N ILE A 84 -45.04 26.17 68.80
CA ILE A 84 -43.69 25.67 69.08
C ILE A 84 -43.46 24.33 68.37
N ASN A 85 -44.39 23.38 68.53
CA ASN A 85 -44.27 22.06 67.90
C ASN A 85 -44.18 22.16 66.37
N LYS A 86 -45.02 23.01 65.74
CA LYS A 86 -44.99 23.25 64.29
C LYS A 86 -43.67 23.85 63.82
N LYS A 87 -43.14 24.80 64.59
CA LYS A 87 -41.85 25.42 64.26
C LYS A 87 -40.75 24.36 64.25
N GLU A 88 -40.71 23.48 65.26
CA GLU A 88 -39.72 22.41 65.35
C GLU A 88 -39.86 21.39 64.20
N GLU A 89 -41.09 21.03 63.83
CA GLU A 89 -41.37 20.11 62.71
C GLU A 89 -40.90 20.70 61.36
N ILE A 90 -41.24 21.97 61.09
CA ILE A 90 -40.80 22.68 59.88
C ILE A 90 -39.28 22.83 59.84
N GLU A 91 -38.64 23.18 60.96
CA GLU A 91 -37.17 23.30 61.04
C GLU A 91 -36.49 21.96 60.73
N LYS A 92 -37.03 20.86 61.25
CA LYS A 92 -36.51 19.51 60.97
C LYS A 92 -36.66 19.12 59.49
N GLU A 93 -37.84 19.33 58.91
CA GLU A 93 -38.07 19.04 57.49
C GLU A 93 -37.18 19.88 56.56
N LEU A 94 -36.94 21.15 56.91
CA LEU A 94 -36.07 22.03 56.16
C LEU A 94 -34.61 21.54 56.19
N GLU A 95 -34.14 21.10 57.35
CA GLU A 95 -32.80 20.53 57.51
C GLU A 95 -32.63 19.26 56.68
N GLU A 96 -33.61 18.34 56.74
CA GLU A 96 -33.61 17.12 55.92
C GLU A 96 -33.64 17.42 54.42
N ALA A 97 -34.42 18.42 53.99
CA ALA A 97 -34.47 18.84 52.59
C ALA A 97 -33.13 19.43 52.12
N ASN A 98 -32.48 20.25 52.95
CA ASN A 98 -31.18 20.83 52.64
C ASN A 98 -30.09 19.76 52.52
N GLN A 99 -30.06 18.79 53.45
CA GLN A 99 -29.10 17.68 53.39
C GLN A 99 -29.28 16.84 52.12
N ASN A 100 -30.53 16.50 51.79
CA ASN A 100 -30.84 15.77 50.55
C ASN A 100 -30.40 16.53 49.29
N LEU A 101 -30.56 17.86 49.28
CA LEU A 101 -30.13 18.71 48.17
C LEU A 101 -28.60 18.71 48.03
N GLU A 102 -27.87 18.80 49.14
CA GLU A 102 -26.41 18.74 49.15
C GLU A 102 -25.89 17.39 48.64
N ASP A 103 -26.46 16.29 49.11
CA ASP A 103 -26.11 14.94 48.63
C ASP A 103 -26.36 14.79 47.13
N LYS A 104 -27.49 15.32 46.63
CA LYS A 104 -27.82 15.26 45.21
C LYS A 104 -26.89 16.12 44.35
N ASN A 105 -26.49 17.29 44.84
CA ASN A 105 -25.51 18.15 44.16
C ASN A 105 -24.14 17.47 44.08
N ASN A 106 -23.70 16.82 45.16
CA ASN A 106 -22.45 16.05 45.19
C ASN A 106 -22.48 14.88 44.20
N GLU A 107 -23.60 14.13 44.13
CA GLU A 107 -23.79 13.05 43.15
C GLU A 107 -23.74 13.58 41.71
N LEU A 108 -24.34 14.75 41.46
CA LEU A 108 -24.36 15.37 40.14
C LEU A 108 -22.96 15.82 39.71
N GLU A 109 -22.19 16.46 40.60
CA GLU A 109 -20.80 16.86 40.32
C GLU A 109 -19.91 15.64 40.02
N GLN A 110 -20.09 14.55 40.77
CA GLN A 110 -19.35 13.31 40.54
C GLN A 110 -19.72 12.68 39.18
N ASN A 111 -21.01 12.63 38.85
CA ASN A 111 -21.48 12.13 37.55
C ASN A 111 -20.91 12.93 36.37
N GLU A 112 -20.77 14.26 36.50
CA GLU A 112 -20.13 15.09 35.47
C GLU A 112 -18.64 14.78 35.30
N LYS A 113 -17.92 14.60 36.42
CA LYS A 113 -16.50 14.18 36.41
C LYS A 113 -16.33 12.81 35.73
N ASP A 114 -17.18 11.84 36.07
CA ASP A 114 -17.12 10.50 35.51
C ASP A 114 -17.45 10.49 34.02
N LYS A 115 -18.47 11.25 33.59
CA LYS A 115 -18.80 11.42 32.17
C LYS A 115 -17.63 11.99 31.36
N LYS A 116 -16.94 13.01 31.91
CA LYS A 116 -15.75 13.60 31.27
C LYS A 116 -14.61 12.59 31.18
N LEU A 117 -14.37 11.83 32.25
CA LEU A 117 -13.34 10.79 32.28
C LEU A 117 -13.62 9.66 31.28
N ILE A 118 -14.86 9.18 31.21
CA ILE A 118 -15.29 8.15 30.26
C ILE A 118 -15.08 8.65 28.84
N THR A 119 -15.51 9.87 28.53
CA THR A 119 -15.35 10.47 27.19
C THR A 119 -13.87 10.53 26.80
N GLN A 120 -12.99 10.95 27.71
CA GLN A 120 -11.56 10.97 27.47
C GLN A 120 -11.00 9.57 27.22
N LYS A 121 -11.35 8.59 28.05
CA LYS A 121 -10.88 7.20 27.89
C LYS A 121 -11.33 6.60 26.55
N VAL A 122 -12.57 6.86 26.14
CA VAL A 122 -13.10 6.39 24.85
C VAL A 122 -12.33 7.01 23.69
N LEU A 123 -12.05 8.33 23.74
CA LEU A 123 -11.22 9.01 22.74
C LEU A 123 -9.81 8.41 22.68
N ASP A 124 -9.14 8.23 23.81
CA ASP A 124 -7.78 7.67 23.88
C ASP A 124 -7.73 6.25 23.31
N ILE A 125 -8.71 5.40 23.66
CA ILE A 125 -8.81 4.03 23.12
C ILE A 125 -9.04 4.07 21.60
N THR A 126 -9.92 4.97 21.13
CA THR A 126 -10.22 5.12 19.71
C THR A 126 -8.98 5.55 18.93
N ILE A 127 -8.26 6.56 19.42
CA ILE A 127 -7.02 7.05 18.80
C ILE A 127 -5.98 5.93 18.73
N LYS A 128 -5.70 5.25 19.85
CA LYS A 128 -4.73 4.13 19.88
C LYS A 128 -5.09 3.01 18.92
N THR A 129 -6.39 2.71 18.80
CA THR A 129 -6.88 1.67 17.89
C THR A 129 -6.69 2.10 16.44
N LEU A 130 -6.95 3.37 16.11
CA LEU A 130 -6.75 3.91 14.77
C LEU A 130 -5.27 3.96 14.40
N GLU A 131 -4.39 4.40 15.30
CA GLU A 131 -2.93 4.39 15.10
C GLU A 131 -2.43 2.97 14.81
N ALA A 132 -2.81 1.98 15.62
CA ALA A 132 -2.43 0.59 15.40
C ALA A 132 -2.95 0.01 14.08
N LEU A 133 -4.16 0.40 13.64
CA LEU A 133 -4.72 -0.03 12.36
C LEU A 133 -4.02 0.63 11.17
N ILE A 134 -3.54 1.86 11.31
CA ILE A 134 -2.81 2.59 10.27
C ILE A 134 -1.38 2.03 10.14
N ASP A 135 -0.69 1.80 11.26
CA ASP A 135 0.70 1.29 11.28
C ASP A 135 0.88 -0.10 10.61
N THR A 136 -0.23 -0.82 10.38
CA THR A 136 -0.22 -2.15 9.75
C THR A 136 -0.53 -2.13 8.25
N LYS A 137 -0.74 -0.94 7.65
CA LYS A 137 -1.20 -0.82 6.26
C LYS A 137 -0.34 0.15 5.44
N VAL A 138 -0.34 -0.10 4.13
CA VAL A 138 0.17 0.78 3.08
C VAL A 138 -1.04 1.47 2.44
N SER A 139 -0.98 2.78 2.22
CA SER A 139 -2.04 3.55 1.55
C SER A 139 -2.20 3.13 0.09
N LEU A 140 -3.44 3.20 -0.40
CA LEU A 140 -3.76 3.00 -1.82
C LEU A 140 -3.68 4.32 -2.62
N ASN A 141 -3.47 5.44 -1.94
CA ASN A 141 -3.41 6.78 -2.53
C ASN A 141 -2.10 7.45 -2.15
N GLY A 142 -1.47 8.09 -3.13
CA GLY A 142 -0.20 8.80 -2.94
C GLY A 142 1.02 7.88 -2.95
N ASP A 143 2.20 8.51 -2.96
CA ASP A 143 3.48 7.81 -2.88
C ASP A 143 3.80 7.49 -1.42
N GLU A 144 4.32 6.29 -1.16
CA GLU A 144 4.77 5.86 0.17
C GLU A 144 6.21 5.37 0.16
N GLU A 145 6.95 5.74 1.21
CA GLU A 145 8.29 5.20 1.47
C GLU A 145 8.19 4.05 2.50
N ILE A 146 8.54 2.85 2.05
CA ILE A 146 8.50 1.65 2.90
C ILE A 146 9.91 1.34 3.39
N ASN A 147 10.17 1.63 4.66
CA ASN A 147 11.47 1.40 5.30
C ASN A 147 11.64 -0.02 5.86
N GLY A 148 12.90 -0.46 5.92
CA GLY A 148 13.31 -1.76 6.47
C GLY A 148 13.01 -2.96 5.57
N ASN A 149 13.37 -4.16 6.03
CA ASN A 149 13.16 -5.38 5.25
C ASN A 149 11.69 -5.79 5.26
N LYS A 150 11.12 -6.03 4.07
CA LYS A 150 9.76 -6.55 3.91
C LYS A 150 9.78 -7.94 3.29
N THR A 151 8.92 -8.80 3.80
CA THR A 151 8.73 -10.16 3.30
C THR A 151 7.31 -10.29 2.78
N PHE A 152 7.16 -10.57 1.48
CA PHE A 152 5.87 -10.83 0.88
C PHE A 152 5.60 -12.34 0.87
N ALA A 153 4.46 -12.75 1.43
CA ALA A 153 4.07 -14.16 1.46
C ALA A 153 3.71 -14.71 0.05
N ASN A 154 3.36 -13.81 -0.87
CA ASN A 154 3.04 -14.13 -2.25
C ASN A 154 3.95 -13.32 -3.19
N PRO A 155 4.16 -13.77 -4.44
CA PRO A 155 4.90 -13.00 -5.44
C PRO A 155 4.27 -11.63 -5.69
N ILE A 156 5.12 -10.63 -5.93
CA ILE A 156 4.69 -9.29 -6.36
C ILE A 156 4.24 -9.37 -7.83
N LEU A 157 3.05 -8.86 -8.12
CA LEU A 157 2.48 -8.84 -9.47
C LEU A 157 2.70 -7.46 -10.12
N VAL A 158 3.63 -7.40 -11.07
CA VAL A 158 3.91 -6.20 -11.88
C VAL A 158 3.16 -6.30 -13.21
N LYS A 159 2.06 -5.53 -13.34
CA LYS A 159 1.11 -5.62 -14.47
C LYS A 159 1.52 -4.89 -15.74
N VAL A 160 2.39 -3.90 -15.62
CA VAL A 160 2.79 -3.02 -16.72
C VAL A 160 4.29 -3.10 -16.90
N ASP A 161 4.75 -2.87 -18.13
CA ASP A 161 6.18 -2.82 -18.42
C ASP A 161 6.81 -1.57 -17.77
N PRO A 162 8.08 -1.66 -17.34
CA PRO A 162 8.80 -0.55 -16.72
C PRO A 162 8.99 0.60 -17.73
N THR A 163 8.78 1.85 -17.29
CA THR A 163 9.03 3.06 -18.08
C THR A 163 10.15 3.92 -17.51
N ASN A 164 10.41 3.83 -16.20
CA ASN A 164 11.52 4.51 -15.53
C ASN A 164 12.55 3.50 -15.03
N ASP A 165 13.79 3.95 -14.84
CA ASP A 165 14.93 3.11 -14.45
C ASP A 165 14.77 2.43 -13.08
N ASN A 166 13.99 3.03 -12.18
CA ASN A 166 13.74 2.52 -10.83
C ASN A 166 12.49 1.63 -10.71
N HIS A 167 11.83 1.32 -11.84
CA HIS A 167 10.68 0.42 -11.83
C HIS A 167 11.11 -1.04 -11.66
N LEU A 168 10.31 -1.80 -10.91
CA LEU A 168 10.39 -3.25 -10.90
C LEU A 168 9.96 -3.82 -12.26
N THR A 169 10.55 -4.94 -12.67
CA THR A 169 10.25 -5.60 -13.95
C THR A 169 9.65 -6.99 -13.73
N ASN A 170 8.66 -7.39 -14.53
CA ASN A 170 8.18 -8.78 -14.54
C ASN A 170 9.07 -9.69 -15.41
N LYS A 171 8.92 -11.01 -15.25
CA LYS A 171 9.71 -12.01 -15.99
C LYS A 171 9.48 -11.94 -17.51
N ILE A 172 8.25 -11.69 -17.95
CA ILE A 172 7.91 -11.61 -19.39
C ILE A 172 8.70 -10.48 -20.04
N TYR A 173 8.77 -9.31 -19.41
CA TYR A 173 9.54 -8.17 -19.89
C TYR A 173 11.03 -8.50 -20.03
N VAL A 174 11.61 -9.19 -19.02
CA VAL A 174 13.01 -9.64 -19.07
C VAL A 174 13.21 -10.66 -20.21
N ASP A 175 12.38 -11.69 -20.28
CA ASP A 175 12.52 -12.77 -21.26
C ASP A 175 12.29 -12.33 -22.71
N THR A 176 11.53 -11.26 -22.93
CA THR A 176 11.20 -10.77 -24.28
C THR A 176 12.13 -9.63 -24.67
N THR A 177 12.14 -8.53 -23.92
CA THR A 177 12.83 -7.30 -24.29
C THR A 177 14.34 -7.40 -24.06
N LEU A 178 14.77 -7.97 -22.92
CA LEU A 178 16.21 -8.09 -22.64
C LEU A 178 16.84 -9.19 -23.49
N ASN A 179 16.18 -10.35 -23.63
CA ASN A 179 16.68 -11.37 -24.53
C ASN A 179 16.73 -10.86 -25.96
N THR A 180 15.73 -10.14 -26.49
CA THR A 180 15.84 -9.63 -27.87
C THR A 180 17.05 -8.71 -28.09
N LYS A 181 17.48 -7.96 -27.06
CA LYS A 181 18.71 -7.14 -27.12
C LYS A 181 20.01 -7.93 -26.95
N ALA A 182 19.98 -9.04 -26.21
CA ALA A 182 21.15 -9.89 -25.98
C ALA A 182 21.27 -11.04 -26.99
N ASN A 183 20.20 -11.36 -27.70
CA ASN A 183 20.08 -12.54 -28.52
C ASN A 183 20.61 -12.23 -29.92
N LEU A 184 21.74 -12.87 -30.24
CA LEU A 184 22.44 -12.80 -31.53
C LEU A 184 21.65 -13.42 -32.70
N ASN A 185 20.32 -13.48 -32.60
CA ASN A 185 19.41 -14.12 -33.56
C ASN A 185 19.14 -13.28 -34.83
N GLY A 186 19.92 -12.24 -35.07
CA GLY A 186 19.83 -11.38 -36.24
C GLY A 186 21.19 -10.81 -36.66
N ASP A 187 21.16 -9.79 -37.50
CA ASP A 187 22.37 -9.08 -37.91
C ASP A 187 22.90 -8.25 -36.73
N ASN A 188 24.08 -8.62 -36.22
CA ASN A 188 24.72 -7.94 -35.10
C ASN A 188 25.87 -7.07 -35.60
N ILE A 189 25.91 -5.82 -35.16
CA ILE A 189 27.02 -4.90 -35.42
C ILE A 189 27.89 -4.81 -34.17
N PHE A 190 29.12 -5.31 -34.25
CA PHE A 190 30.13 -5.18 -33.21
C PHE A 190 31.05 -3.99 -33.54
N ASN A 191 30.95 -2.91 -32.76
CA ASN A 191 31.83 -1.75 -32.90
C ASN A 191 33.09 -1.91 -32.03
N GLY A 192 34.21 -1.30 -32.46
CA GLY A 192 35.48 -1.33 -31.72
C GLY A 192 36.16 -2.69 -31.67
N THR A 193 37.13 -2.84 -30.77
CA THR A 193 37.86 -4.09 -30.56
C THR A 193 37.04 -5.05 -29.72
N ASN A 194 36.73 -6.22 -30.29
CA ASN A 194 35.94 -7.27 -29.63
C ASN A 194 36.80 -8.53 -29.44
N THR A 195 36.76 -9.11 -28.24
CA THR A 195 37.49 -10.36 -27.91
C THR A 195 36.48 -11.48 -27.70
N PHE A 196 36.59 -12.55 -28.49
CA PHE A 196 35.75 -13.74 -28.34
C PHE A 196 36.48 -14.79 -27.49
N ASN A 197 35.80 -15.37 -26.51
CA ASN A 197 36.34 -16.43 -25.64
C ASN A 197 36.29 -17.83 -26.28
N GLN A 198 35.76 -17.93 -27.50
CA GLN A 198 35.69 -19.13 -28.31
C GLN A 198 36.07 -18.81 -29.76
N ALA A 199 36.53 -19.83 -30.48
CA ALA A 199 36.83 -19.70 -31.89
C ALA A 199 35.55 -19.39 -32.70
N LEU A 200 35.63 -18.41 -33.59
CA LEU A 200 34.56 -18.15 -34.55
C LEU A 200 34.53 -19.28 -35.58
N THR A 201 33.34 -19.84 -35.83
CA THR A 201 33.14 -20.90 -36.82
C THR A 201 32.24 -20.40 -37.96
N SER A 202 32.52 -20.85 -39.18
CA SER A 202 31.67 -20.61 -40.35
C SER A 202 31.36 -21.97 -40.99
N PRO A 203 30.10 -22.44 -41.03
CA PRO A 203 29.80 -23.79 -41.50
C PRO A 203 29.89 -23.93 -43.03
N THR A 204 29.76 -22.83 -43.76
CA THR A 204 29.71 -22.80 -45.22
C THR A 204 30.98 -22.17 -45.81
N ASN A 205 31.14 -22.29 -47.14
CA ASN A 205 32.20 -21.57 -47.84
C ASN A 205 31.74 -20.11 -48.09
N PRO A 206 32.66 -19.14 -48.10
CA PRO A 206 32.32 -17.74 -48.39
C PRO A 206 31.79 -17.61 -49.82
N THR A 207 30.78 -16.77 -50.02
CA THR A 207 30.18 -16.46 -51.34
C THR A 207 30.31 -14.99 -51.70
N ASN A 208 30.51 -14.11 -50.72
CA ASN A 208 30.73 -12.68 -50.89
C ASN A 208 32.10 -12.30 -50.32
N ASP A 209 32.68 -11.21 -50.84
CA ASP A 209 34.03 -10.74 -50.49
C ASP A 209 34.19 -10.40 -49.00
N ASN A 210 33.12 -9.98 -48.34
CA ASN A 210 33.11 -9.59 -46.93
C ASN A 210 32.82 -10.75 -45.96
N HIS A 211 32.71 -11.99 -46.45
CA HIS A 211 32.52 -13.15 -45.59
C HIS A 211 33.83 -13.52 -44.87
N LEU A 212 33.72 -13.83 -43.58
CA LEU A 212 34.81 -14.48 -42.85
C LEU A 212 35.06 -15.90 -43.42
N THR A 213 36.33 -16.26 -43.61
CA THR A 213 36.72 -17.55 -44.19
C THR A 213 37.41 -18.44 -43.16
N ARG A 214 37.09 -19.74 -43.14
CA ARG A 214 37.87 -20.72 -42.37
C ARG A 214 39.27 -20.90 -42.96
N LYS A 215 40.26 -21.23 -42.13
CA LYS A 215 41.62 -21.57 -42.59
C LYS A 215 41.63 -22.64 -43.69
N TRP A 216 40.79 -23.67 -43.54
CA TRP A 216 40.64 -24.72 -44.56
C TRP A 216 40.23 -24.17 -45.94
N TYR A 217 39.35 -23.16 -45.98
CA TYR A 217 38.95 -22.55 -47.26
C TYR A 217 40.11 -21.80 -47.91
N VAL A 218 40.88 -21.05 -47.12
CA VAL A 218 42.07 -20.33 -47.60
C VAL A 218 43.12 -21.31 -48.13
N ASP A 219 43.42 -22.37 -47.36
CA ASP A 219 44.46 -23.35 -47.71
C ASP A 219 44.06 -24.24 -48.90
N TYR A 220 42.81 -24.72 -48.94
CA TYR A 220 42.38 -25.82 -49.82
C TYR A 220 41.16 -25.50 -50.69
N GLY A 221 40.23 -24.66 -50.22
CA GLY A 221 38.98 -24.35 -50.93
C GLY A 221 39.15 -23.29 -52.04
N GLY A 222 40.07 -22.34 -51.87
CA GLY A 222 40.36 -21.25 -52.82
C GLY A 222 41.82 -21.19 -53.29
N GLY A 223 42.76 -21.80 -52.55
CA GLY A 223 44.19 -21.78 -52.84
C GLY A 223 44.65 -22.92 -53.74
N ILE A 224 44.48 -24.18 -53.33
CA ILE A 224 45.07 -25.35 -54.00
C ILE A 224 44.05 -26.49 -54.16
N LYS A 225 43.87 -27.01 -55.37
CA LYS A 225 43.06 -28.19 -55.67
C LYS A 225 43.92 -29.39 -56.08
N ASN A 226 43.92 -30.44 -55.26
CA ASN A 226 44.54 -31.72 -55.61
C ASN A 226 43.53 -32.63 -56.33
N LEU A 227 43.87 -33.07 -57.54
CA LEU A 227 43.05 -33.90 -58.42
C LEU A 227 43.41 -35.40 -58.33
N GLY A 228 44.44 -35.75 -57.57
CA GLY A 228 44.93 -37.12 -57.47
C GLY A 228 45.51 -37.65 -58.78
N THR A 229 45.54 -38.98 -58.94
CA THR A 229 45.98 -39.65 -60.16
C THR A 229 44.91 -39.54 -61.24
N THR A 230 45.27 -39.01 -62.41
CA THR A 230 44.33 -38.71 -63.48
C THR A 230 44.89 -39.09 -64.86
N GLY A 231 43.98 -39.42 -65.79
CA GLY A 231 44.27 -39.48 -67.22
C GLY A 231 44.03 -38.11 -67.85
N SER A 232 43.60 -38.07 -69.11
CA SER A 232 43.25 -36.81 -69.77
C SER A 232 42.17 -36.03 -69.00
N ILE A 233 42.44 -34.76 -68.70
CA ILE A 233 41.61 -33.92 -67.83
C ILE A 233 41.49 -32.50 -68.36
N ASN A 234 40.30 -31.91 -68.20
CA ASN A 234 40.07 -30.49 -68.43
C ASN A 234 39.86 -29.76 -67.10
N LEU A 235 40.76 -28.84 -66.76
CA LEU A 235 40.75 -28.11 -65.49
C LEU A 235 39.65 -27.06 -65.45
N ASP A 236 38.85 -27.00 -64.38
CA ASP A 236 37.97 -25.87 -64.11
C ASP A 236 38.73 -24.85 -63.25
N LEU A 237 39.24 -23.81 -63.88
CA LEU A 237 40.04 -22.80 -63.22
C LEU A 237 39.24 -21.96 -62.22
N ARG A 238 37.92 -22.06 -62.12
CA ARG A 238 37.18 -21.37 -61.05
C ARG A 238 37.38 -22.02 -59.68
N GLN A 239 37.79 -23.28 -59.65
CA GLN A 239 37.78 -24.10 -58.44
C GLN A 239 39.00 -23.92 -57.53
N ALA A 240 40.10 -23.37 -58.03
CA ALA A 240 41.30 -23.04 -57.24
C ALA A 240 42.21 -22.09 -58.02
N GLN A 241 43.22 -21.53 -57.34
CA GLN A 241 44.33 -20.84 -58.02
C GLN A 241 45.38 -21.86 -58.47
N HIS A 242 45.73 -22.81 -57.60
CA HIS A 242 46.75 -23.82 -57.87
C HIS A 242 46.10 -25.19 -58.04
N PHE A 243 46.63 -26.01 -58.94
CA PHE A 243 46.18 -27.37 -59.20
C PHE A 243 47.35 -28.32 -59.01
N ILE A 244 47.10 -29.49 -58.41
CA ILE A 244 48.07 -30.58 -58.30
C ILE A 244 47.43 -31.83 -58.89
N LEU A 245 48.12 -32.56 -59.75
CA LEU A 245 47.66 -33.85 -60.30
C LEU A 245 48.83 -34.81 -60.51
N THR A 246 48.54 -36.10 -60.60
CA THR A 246 49.51 -37.13 -60.98
C THR A 246 49.10 -37.73 -62.32
N ALA A 247 49.94 -37.61 -63.34
CA ALA A 247 49.62 -38.01 -64.70
C ALA A 247 49.81 -39.53 -64.95
N ASN A 248 48.78 -40.17 -65.50
CA ASN A 248 48.86 -41.51 -66.09
C ASN A 248 49.44 -41.45 -67.51
N ALA A 249 49.97 -42.57 -68.01
CA ALA A 249 50.50 -42.67 -69.38
C ALA A 249 49.46 -42.18 -70.41
N GLY A 250 49.85 -41.24 -71.27
CA GLY A 250 48.97 -40.70 -72.31
C GLY A 250 48.07 -39.54 -71.85
N THR A 251 48.36 -38.89 -70.72
CA THR A 251 47.54 -37.79 -70.19
C THR A 251 47.60 -36.55 -71.10
N SER A 252 46.45 -36.02 -71.49
CA SER A 252 46.33 -34.68 -72.08
C SER A 252 45.63 -33.71 -71.12
N ILE A 253 46.13 -32.49 -70.98
CA ILE A 253 45.60 -31.50 -70.04
C ILE A 253 44.99 -30.33 -70.81
N GLY A 254 43.74 -29.99 -70.53
CA GLY A 254 43.04 -28.83 -71.09
C GLY A 254 42.35 -28.00 -70.02
N ILE A 255 41.45 -27.11 -70.44
CA ILE A 255 40.64 -26.27 -69.55
C ILE A 255 39.17 -26.46 -69.88
N ALA A 256 38.37 -26.76 -68.86
CA ALA A 256 36.90 -26.81 -68.96
C ALA A 256 36.28 -25.43 -68.78
N ASN A 257 36.80 -24.62 -67.85
CA ASN A 257 36.29 -23.27 -67.54
C ASN A 257 37.45 -22.31 -67.28
N PHE A 258 37.46 -21.17 -67.99
CA PHE A 258 38.57 -20.20 -68.08
C PHE A 258 38.86 -19.39 -66.80
N GLY A 259 37.96 -19.38 -65.81
CA GLY A 259 38.19 -18.71 -64.52
C GLY A 259 38.15 -17.16 -64.55
N GLY A 260 38.41 -16.52 -65.68
CA GLY A 260 38.30 -15.08 -65.88
C GLY A 260 39.62 -14.43 -66.32
N VAL A 261 39.53 -13.24 -66.94
CA VAL A 261 40.71 -12.47 -67.38
C VAL A 261 41.52 -12.05 -66.15
N GLY A 262 42.85 -12.20 -66.22
CA GLY A 262 43.76 -11.85 -65.13
C GLY A 262 43.97 -12.96 -64.10
N LYS A 263 43.21 -14.06 -64.17
CA LYS A 263 43.42 -15.20 -63.29
C LYS A 263 44.79 -15.84 -63.53
N SER A 264 45.51 -16.12 -62.46
CA SER A 264 46.78 -16.82 -62.49
C SER A 264 46.90 -17.87 -61.39
N GLY A 265 47.88 -18.74 -61.55
CA GLY A 265 48.26 -19.70 -60.52
C GLY A 265 49.23 -20.73 -61.08
N THR A 266 49.24 -21.91 -60.49
CA THR A 266 50.14 -22.99 -60.92
C THR A 266 49.39 -24.29 -61.20
N ILE A 267 49.97 -25.12 -62.04
CA ILE A 267 49.56 -26.51 -62.27
C ILE A 267 50.80 -27.35 -62.02
N THR A 268 50.80 -28.09 -60.92
CA THR A 268 51.87 -29.05 -60.58
C THR A 268 51.44 -30.45 -61.03
N ILE A 269 52.29 -31.10 -61.80
CA ILE A 269 52.03 -32.39 -62.42
C ILE A 269 53.13 -33.36 -61.97
N ASN A 270 52.75 -34.37 -61.19
CA ASN A 270 53.61 -35.51 -60.92
C ASN A 270 53.59 -36.48 -62.12
N ASN A 271 54.70 -37.16 -62.38
CA ASN A 271 54.92 -38.01 -63.54
C ASN A 271 54.68 -37.29 -64.88
N CYS A 272 55.19 -36.07 -65.01
CA CYS A 272 54.96 -35.22 -66.17
C CYS A 272 55.47 -35.82 -67.49
N GLN A 273 56.39 -36.79 -67.46
CA GLN A 273 56.79 -37.58 -68.64
C GLN A 273 55.61 -38.28 -69.33
N ASN A 274 54.53 -38.52 -68.59
CA ASN A 274 53.34 -39.19 -69.10
C ASN A 274 52.36 -38.24 -69.83
N VAL A 275 52.62 -36.93 -69.82
CA VAL A 275 51.80 -35.92 -70.49
C VAL A 275 52.14 -35.87 -71.97
N VAL A 276 51.14 -36.09 -72.82
CA VAL A 276 51.30 -36.12 -74.29
C VAL A 276 50.85 -34.82 -74.97
N ALA A 277 50.00 -34.04 -74.33
CA ALA A 277 49.51 -32.78 -74.89
C ALA A 277 48.99 -31.81 -73.82
N PHE A 278 49.20 -30.53 -74.07
CA PHE A 278 48.41 -29.45 -73.48
C PHE A 278 47.42 -28.96 -74.55
N ASN A 279 46.14 -29.27 -74.35
CA ASN A 279 45.10 -28.93 -75.31
C ASN A 279 44.79 -27.43 -75.27
N ALA A 280 44.18 -26.92 -76.34
CA ALA A 280 43.63 -25.57 -76.35
C ALA A 280 42.74 -25.36 -75.11
N PRO A 281 42.79 -24.20 -74.43
CA PRO A 281 43.36 -22.92 -74.86
C PRO A 281 44.80 -22.65 -74.39
N PHE A 282 45.54 -23.66 -73.92
CA PHE A 282 46.91 -23.46 -73.46
C PHE A 282 47.86 -23.05 -74.60
N LYS A 283 48.70 -22.06 -74.32
CA LYS A 283 49.72 -21.54 -75.25
C LYS A 283 51.03 -21.31 -74.51
N PHE A 284 52.03 -22.13 -74.80
CA PHE A 284 53.39 -21.85 -74.38
C PHE A 284 53.96 -20.65 -75.16
N ARG A 285 54.87 -19.90 -74.55
CA ARG A 285 55.69 -18.92 -75.30
C ARG A 285 56.63 -19.64 -76.26
N ILE A 286 57.20 -20.77 -75.83
CA ILE A 286 58.17 -21.60 -76.56
C ILE A 286 57.73 -23.06 -76.37
N ALA A 287 57.74 -23.86 -77.44
CA ALA A 287 57.40 -25.28 -77.37
C ALA A 287 58.22 -25.99 -76.30
N GLN A 288 57.57 -26.83 -75.51
CA GLN A 288 58.18 -27.54 -74.39
C GLN A 288 58.40 -29.01 -74.76
N SER A 289 59.50 -29.59 -74.27
CA SER A 289 59.86 -30.99 -74.47
C SER A 289 60.64 -31.53 -73.27
N GLY A 290 60.81 -32.86 -73.21
CA GLY A 290 61.61 -33.52 -72.18
C GLY A 290 60.98 -33.42 -70.80
N PHE A 291 59.68 -33.71 -70.69
CA PHE A 291 59.00 -33.73 -69.40
C PHE A 291 59.45 -34.94 -68.57
N SER A 292 59.69 -34.74 -67.28
CA SER A 292 60.10 -35.82 -66.37
C SER A 292 59.76 -35.52 -64.91
N GLY A 293 59.48 -36.55 -64.12
CA GLY A 293 59.28 -36.40 -62.67
C GLY A 293 58.10 -35.49 -62.34
N THR A 294 58.28 -34.60 -61.37
CA THR A 294 57.29 -33.58 -61.00
C THR A 294 57.66 -32.23 -61.60
N GLU A 295 56.72 -31.62 -62.32
CA GLU A 295 56.91 -30.30 -62.94
C GLU A 295 55.80 -29.33 -62.55
N THR A 296 56.13 -28.05 -62.50
CA THR A 296 55.15 -26.99 -62.21
C THR A 296 55.08 -26.01 -63.37
N PHE A 297 53.86 -25.64 -63.73
CA PHE A 297 53.56 -24.70 -64.78
C PHE A 297 52.81 -23.51 -64.20
N ALA A 298 53.35 -22.31 -64.35
CA ALA A 298 52.60 -21.09 -64.09
C ALA A 298 51.64 -20.83 -65.25
N TYR A 299 50.41 -20.43 -64.95
CA TYR A 299 49.45 -20.02 -65.96
C TYR A 299 48.94 -18.60 -65.74
N PHE A 300 48.64 -17.91 -66.84
CA PHE A 300 47.98 -16.60 -66.83
C PHE A 300 46.88 -16.53 -67.88
N CYS A 301 45.67 -16.20 -67.45
CA CYS A 301 44.45 -16.18 -68.25
C CYS A 301 44.29 -14.82 -68.96
N ILE A 302 44.64 -14.76 -70.26
CA ILE A 302 44.52 -13.53 -71.06
C ILE A 302 43.12 -13.39 -71.67
N ALA A 303 42.62 -14.48 -72.27
CA ALA A 303 41.27 -14.57 -72.84
C ALA A 303 40.82 -16.04 -72.87
N SER A 304 39.53 -16.33 -73.05
CA SER A 304 38.98 -17.70 -72.99
C SER A 304 39.66 -18.69 -73.95
N ASN A 305 40.24 -18.21 -75.04
CA ASN A 305 40.99 -18.98 -76.04
C ASN A 305 42.52 -18.80 -75.95
N ASN A 306 43.03 -18.15 -74.90
CA ASN A 306 44.43 -17.80 -74.73
C ASN A 306 44.83 -17.82 -73.24
N VAL A 307 45.34 -18.98 -72.80
CA VAL A 307 45.95 -19.14 -71.48
C VAL A 307 47.44 -19.38 -71.65
N ARG A 308 48.26 -18.45 -71.16
CA ARG A 308 49.72 -18.55 -71.27
C ARG A 308 50.25 -19.51 -70.23
N LEU A 309 51.03 -20.49 -70.67
CA LEU A 309 51.76 -21.40 -69.79
C LEU A 309 53.25 -21.15 -69.86
N VAL A 310 53.89 -21.21 -68.70
CA VAL A 310 55.34 -21.17 -68.54
C VAL A 310 55.73 -22.29 -67.60
N ARG A 311 56.66 -23.14 -68.05
CA ARG A 311 57.33 -24.13 -67.21
C ARG A 311 58.27 -23.37 -66.27
N THR A 312 58.11 -23.57 -64.96
CA THR A 312 58.90 -22.90 -63.92
C THR A 312 60.08 -23.75 -63.47
#